data_AF-A0A7S0ZJX2-F1
#
_entry.id   AF-A0A7S0ZJX2-F1
#
_cell.length_a   1.000
_cell.length_b   1.000
_cell.length_c   1.000
_cell.angle_alpha   90.00
_cell.angle_beta   90.00
_cell.angle_gamma   90.00
#
_symmetry.space_group_name_H-M   'P 1'
#
loop_
_entity.id
_entity.type
_entity.pdbx_description
1 polymer ?
#
loop_
_entity_poly.entity_id
_entity_poly.type
_entity_poly.pdbx_seq_one_letter_code
_entity_poly.pdbx_strand_id
1 'polypeptide(L)'
;AAAVVAAGTSKVFAWKGESLEEYWWCTDRALTWEDGDGPDIIVDDGGDATLLIHEGYKAEIAYEKDGSVPDPESTTNAEYKIVLKTIKEGLPKNPKRFHK
;
A
#
# COMPACT_ATOMS: atom_id res chain seq x y z
N ALA A 1 16.80 -8.59 -5.76
CA ALA A 1 16.52 -7.28 -6.38
C ALA A 1 17.39 -7.01 -7.61
N ALA A 2 18.68 -6.66 -7.48
CA ALA A 2 19.51 -6.20 -8.60
C ALA A 2 19.58 -7.14 -9.82
N ALA A 3 19.70 -8.46 -9.61
CA ALA A 3 19.75 -9.43 -10.71
C ALA A 3 18.42 -9.52 -11.49
N VAL A 4 17.28 -9.42 -10.80
CA VAL A 4 15.93 -9.42 -11.41
C VAL A 4 15.72 -8.16 -12.24
N VAL A 5 16.15 -7.01 -11.71
CA VAL A 5 16.11 -5.73 -12.44
C VAL A 5 17.00 -5.79 -13.68
N ALA A 6 18.23 -6.31 -13.55
CA ALA A 6 19.16 -6.46 -14.67
C ALA A 6 18.62 -7.40 -15.75
N ALA A 7 17.86 -8.45 -15.37
CA ALA A 7 17.21 -9.35 -16.29
C ALA A 7 15.91 -8.76 -16.92
N GLY A 8 15.39 -7.65 -16.39
CA GLY A 8 14.17 -7.01 -16.89
C GLY A 8 12.90 -7.83 -16.67
N THR A 9 12.90 -8.81 -15.76
CA THR A 9 11.80 -9.76 -15.61
C THR A 9 10.70 -9.28 -14.67
N SER A 10 10.96 -8.27 -13.84
CA SER A 10 9.97 -7.71 -12.90
C SER A 10 10.30 -6.27 -12.54
N LYS A 11 9.28 -5.49 -12.18
CA LYS A 11 9.46 -4.21 -11.48
C LYS A 11 9.81 -4.51 -10.03
N VAL A 12 10.84 -3.86 -9.49
CA VAL A 12 11.33 -4.09 -8.13
C VAL A 12 11.43 -2.77 -7.40
N PHE A 13 10.77 -2.69 -6.26
CA PHE A 13 10.84 -1.58 -5.31
C PHE A 13 11.39 -2.16 -4.01
N ALA A 14 12.73 -2.20 -3.89
CA ALA A 14 13.40 -2.72 -2.71
C ALA A 14 14.88 -2.30 -2.68
N TRP A 15 15.39 -1.92 -1.52
CA TRP A 15 16.82 -1.78 -1.24
C TRP A 15 17.15 -2.16 0.20
N LYS A 16 18.44 -2.41 0.46
CA LYS A 16 18.90 -2.72 1.81
C LYS A 16 19.03 -1.44 2.62
N GLY A 17 18.44 -1.42 3.82
CA GLY A 17 18.52 -0.29 4.74
C GLY A 17 17.42 0.76 4.53
N GLU A 18 16.25 0.32 4.04
CA GLU A 18 15.05 1.15 3.96
C GLU A 18 14.66 1.75 5.32
N SER A 19 14.10 2.97 5.30
CA SER A 19 13.26 3.46 6.40
C SER A 19 11.88 2.78 6.37
N LEU A 20 11.09 2.89 7.44
CA LEU A 20 9.73 2.35 7.44
C LEU A 20 8.83 3.05 6.41
N GLU A 21 9.02 4.35 6.18
CA GLU A 21 8.30 5.08 5.13
C GLU A 21 8.65 4.58 3.74
N GLU A 22 9.93 4.27 3.49
CA GLU A 22 10.38 3.68 2.23
C GLU A 22 9.81 2.28 2.04
N TYR A 23 9.79 1.45 3.09
CA TYR A 23 9.19 0.12 3.08
C TYR A 23 7.71 0.17 2.68
N TRP A 24 6.90 0.98 3.38
CA TRP A 24 5.47 1.09 3.05
C TRP A 24 5.21 1.75 1.70
N TRP A 25 6.09 2.64 1.24
CA TRP A 25 6.06 3.14 -0.14
C TRP A 25 6.35 2.02 -1.15
N CYS A 26 7.35 1.17 -0.91
CA CYS A 26 7.66 0.02 -1.75
C CYS A 26 6.48 -0.96 -1.84
N THR A 27 5.84 -1.28 -0.70
CA THR A 27 4.63 -2.11 -0.63
C THR A 27 3.49 -1.50 -1.45
N ASP A 28 3.24 -0.20 -1.29
CA ASP A 28 2.23 0.53 -2.06
C ASP A 28 2.51 0.51 -3.56
N ARG A 29 3.77 0.71 -3.96
CA ARG A 29 4.20 0.65 -5.38
C ARG A 29 4.06 -0.74 -5.96
N ALA A 30 4.42 -1.79 -5.23
CA ALA A 30 4.30 -3.18 -5.69
C ALA A 30 2.83 -3.59 -5.94
N LEU A 31 1.89 -3.00 -5.19
CA LEU A 31 0.45 -3.20 -5.37
C LEU A 31 -0.18 -2.22 -6.38
N THR A 32 0.57 -1.31 -6.98
CA THR A 32 0.05 -0.34 -7.96
C THR A 32 0.39 -0.80 -9.37
N TRP A 33 -0.61 -1.21 -10.13
CA TRP A 33 -0.48 -1.64 -11.53
C TRP A 33 -0.94 -0.54 -12.49
N GLU A 34 -0.41 -0.54 -13.71
CA GLU A 34 -0.59 0.58 -14.67
C GLU A 34 -2.06 0.76 -15.12
N ASP A 35 -2.82 -0.33 -15.16
CA ASP A 35 -4.26 -0.37 -15.42
C ASP A 35 -5.13 0.00 -14.21
N GLY A 36 -4.54 -0.05 -13.01
CA GLY A 36 -5.22 0.22 -11.75
C GLY A 36 -6.09 -0.91 -11.23
N ASP A 37 -6.01 -2.11 -11.84
CA ASP A 37 -6.76 -3.31 -11.41
C ASP A 37 -6.03 -4.08 -10.30
N GLY A 38 -4.75 -3.80 -10.09
CA GLY A 38 -3.94 -4.48 -9.07
C GLY A 38 -3.50 -5.88 -9.50
N PRO A 39 -2.87 -6.66 -8.61
CA PRO A 39 -2.39 -8.00 -8.92
C PRO A 39 -3.50 -9.06 -8.86
N ASP A 40 -3.49 -10.02 -9.79
CA ASP A 40 -4.36 -11.22 -9.71
C ASP A 40 -4.03 -12.13 -8.52
N ILE A 41 -2.73 -12.21 -8.17
CA ILE A 41 -2.19 -13.09 -7.14
C ILE A 41 -1.16 -12.34 -6.31
N ILE A 42 -1.23 -12.51 -5.00
CA ILE A 42 -0.26 -11.99 -4.04
C ILE A 42 0.51 -13.16 -3.45
N VAL A 43 1.83 -13.05 -3.45
CA VAL A 43 2.72 -13.89 -2.63
C VAL A 43 3.22 -13.01 -1.49
N ASP A 44 2.83 -13.33 -0.28
CA ASP A 44 3.04 -12.49 0.90
C ASP A 44 3.82 -13.27 1.97
N ASP A 45 4.76 -12.61 2.64
CA ASP A 45 5.53 -13.15 3.76
C ASP A 45 5.47 -12.12 4.90
N GLY A 46 4.83 -12.48 6.01
CA GLY A 46 4.50 -11.56 7.11
C GLY A 46 3.12 -10.91 7.00
N GLY A 47 2.54 -10.78 5.81
CA GLY A 47 1.14 -10.39 5.61
C GLY A 47 0.89 -8.90 5.41
N ASP A 48 1.92 -8.08 5.17
CA ASP A 48 1.79 -6.62 5.10
C ASP A 48 1.12 -6.13 3.82
N ALA A 49 1.33 -6.81 2.68
CA ALA A 49 0.60 -6.49 1.46
C ALA A 49 -0.90 -6.78 1.64
N THR A 50 -1.20 -7.93 2.26
CA THR A 50 -2.56 -8.31 2.63
C THR A 50 -3.18 -7.29 3.60
N LEU A 51 -2.44 -6.86 4.62
CA LEU A 51 -2.89 -5.85 5.59
C LEU A 51 -3.21 -4.52 4.90
N LEU A 52 -2.33 -4.02 4.03
CA LEU A 52 -2.54 -2.74 3.34
C LEU A 52 -3.81 -2.75 2.51
N ILE A 53 -4.11 -3.86 1.82
CA ILE A 53 -5.35 -4.02 1.04
C ILE A 53 -6.56 -4.01 1.96
N HIS A 54 -6.56 -4.81 3.03
CA HIS A 54 -7.70 -4.90 3.94
C HIS A 54 -8.00 -3.58 4.66
N GLU A 55 -6.97 -2.87 5.13
CA GLU A 55 -7.15 -1.56 5.78
C GLU A 55 -7.51 -0.47 4.76
N GLY A 56 -6.93 -0.52 3.56
CA GLY A 56 -7.30 0.33 2.44
C GLY A 56 -8.78 0.19 2.07
N TYR A 57 -9.28 -1.05 1.92
CA TYR A 57 -10.68 -1.33 1.63
C TYR A 57 -11.64 -0.80 2.71
N LYS A 58 -11.29 -0.98 3.99
CA LYS A 58 -12.07 -0.40 5.11
C LYS A 58 -12.13 1.11 5.03
N ALA A 59 -11.00 1.74 4.71
CA ALA A 59 -10.92 3.19 4.57
C ALA A 59 -11.74 3.70 3.36
N GLU A 60 -11.73 2.96 2.25
CA GLU A 60 -12.56 3.27 1.08
C GLU A 60 -14.07 3.20 1.40
N ILE A 61 -14.52 2.20 2.18
CA ILE A 61 -15.92 2.14 2.65
C ILE A 61 -16.28 3.36 3.49
N ALA A 62 -15.42 3.74 4.44
CA ALA A 62 -15.66 4.90 5.29
C ALA A 62 -15.69 6.19 4.45
N TYR A 63 -14.76 6.33 3.52
CA TYR A 63 -14.67 7.47 2.61
C TYR A 63 -15.89 7.58 1.70
N GLU A 64 -16.37 6.47 1.13
CA GLU A 64 -17.59 6.47 0.30
C GLU A 64 -18.84 6.83 1.12
N LYS A 65 -18.90 6.39 2.38
CA LYS A 65 -20.05 6.64 3.25
C LYS A 65 -20.16 8.12 3.66
N ASP A 66 -19.08 8.74 4.11
CA ASP A 66 -19.12 10.07 4.73
C ASP A 66 -17.88 10.95 4.50
N GLY A 67 -16.97 10.53 3.62
CA GLY A 67 -15.74 11.26 3.31
C GLY A 67 -14.66 11.14 4.40
N SER A 68 -14.85 10.27 5.39
CA SER A 68 -13.83 10.01 6.42
C SER A 68 -12.54 9.48 5.80
N VAL A 69 -11.41 10.03 6.25
CA VAL A 69 -10.07 9.55 5.90
C VAL A 69 -9.37 9.01 7.14
N PRO A 70 -8.45 8.03 7.02
CA PRO A 70 -7.67 7.54 8.15
C PRO A 70 -6.93 8.67 8.86
N ASP A 71 -6.89 8.61 10.19
CA ASP A 71 -6.12 9.53 11.01
C ASP A 71 -4.89 8.81 11.60
N PRO A 72 -3.66 9.15 11.16
CA PRO A 72 -2.43 8.60 11.74
C PRO A 72 -2.31 8.81 13.26
N GLU A 73 -2.98 9.81 13.84
CA GLU A 73 -2.94 10.04 15.29
C GLU A 73 -3.91 9.17 16.08
N SER A 74 -4.75 8.36 15.41
CA SER A 74 -5.65 7.39 16.04
C SER A 74 -4.92 6.19 16.69
N THR A 75 -3.62 6.04 16.45
CA THR A 75 -2.80 4.94 16.96
C THR A 75 -1.52 5.47 17.61
N THR A 76 -1.00 4.72 18.58
CA THR A 76 0.33 4.98 19.18
C THR A 76 1.44 4.16 18.52
N ASN A 77 1.10 3.20 17.65
CA ASN A 77 2.09 2.41 16.92
C ASN A 77 2.72 3.24 15.80
N ALA A 78 4.02 3.50 15.91
CA ALA A 78 4.76 4.36 14.99
C ALA A 78 4.69 3.91 13.52
N GLU A 79 4.74 2.60 13.27
CA GLU A 79 4.66 2.04 11.94
C GLU A 79 3.24 2.10 11.38
N TYR A 80 2.24 1.80 12.21
CA TYR A 80 0.85 1.86 11.79
C TYR A 80 0.41 3.29 11.44
N LYS A 81 1.03 4.32 12.04
CA LYS A 81 0.85 5.71 11.59
C LYS A 81 1.23 5.88 10.11
N ILE A 82 2.31 5.24 9.68
CA ILE A 82 2.80 5.27 8.29
C ILE A 82 1.80 4.56 7.37
N VAL A 83 1.29 3.39 7.77
CA VAL A 83 0.23 2.68 7.03
C VAL A 83 -0.98 3.58 6.81
N LEU A 84 -1.51 4.18 7.88
CA LEU A 84 -2.69 5.06 7.80
C LEU A 84 -2.41 6.30 6.94
N LYS A 85 -1.19 6.86 7.00
CA LYS A 85 -0.76 7.97 6.15
C LYS A 85 -0.72 7.57 4.67
N THR A 86 -0.15 6.41 4.35
CA THR A 86 -0.10 5.87 2.98
C THR A 86 -1.51 5.72 2.39
N ILE A 87 -2.45 5.14 3.17
CA ILE A 87 -3.85 4.99 2.73
C ILE A 87 -4.50 6.36 2.55
N LYS A 88 -4.36 7.27 3.52
CA LYS A 88 -4.91 8.64 3.49
C LYS A 88 -4.47 9.41 2.24
N GLU A 89 -3.20 9.29 1.85
CA GLU A 89 -2.65 9.97 0.67
C GLU A 89 -3.09 9.34 -0.65
N GLY A 90 -3.50 8.06 -0.64
CA GLY A 90 -4.02 7.32 -1.79
C GLY A 90 -5.50 7.60 -2.09
N LEU A 91 -6.33 7.73 -1.04
CA LEU A 91 -7.79 7.84 -1.16
C LEU A 91 -8.27 8.93 -2.14
N PRO A 92 -7.77 10.19 -2.11
CA PRO A 92 -8.25 11.22 -3.03
C PRO A 92 -7.84 10.98 -4.49
N LYS A 93 -6.83 10.14 -4.74
CA LYS A 93 -6.32 9.85 -6.09
C LYS A 93 -7.10 8.74 -6.75
N ASN A 94 -7.44 7.70 -5.99
CA ASN A 94 -8.28 6.60 -6.43
C ASN A 94 -9.06 6.04 -5.22
N PRO A 95 -10.30 6.50 -4.98
CA PRO A 95 -11.08 6.13 -3.79
C PRO A 95 -11.70 4.72 -3.88
N LYS A 96 -11.45 3.99 -4.98
CA LYS A 96 -11.93 2.62 -5.21
C LYS A 96 -10.80 1.73 -5.72
N ARG A 97 -9.58 1.96 -5.23
CA ARG A 97 -8.41 1.18 -5.61
C ARG A 97 -8.50 -0.25 -5.08
N PHE A 98 -8.88 -0.40 -3.81
CA PHE A 98 -8.90 -1.71 -3.14
C PHE A 98 -10.25 -2.42 -3.25
N HIS A 99 -11.27 -1.76 -3.79
CA HIS A 99 -12.56 -2.38 -4.18
C HIS A 99 -12.51 -3.13 -5.51
N LYS A 100 -11.48 -2.91 -6.32
CA LYS A 100 -11.31 -3.51 -7.63
C LYS A 100 -10.49 -4.78 -7.55
#